data_AF-A0A7X7QZR2-F1
#
_entry.id   AF-A0A7X7QZR2-F1
#
_cell.length_a   1.000
_cell.length_b   1.000
_cell.length_c   1.000
_cell.angle_alpha   90.00
_cell.angle_beta   90.00
_cell.angle_gamma   90.00
#
_symmetry.space_group_name_H-M   'P 1'
#
loop_
_entity.id
_entity.type
_entity.pdbx_description
1 polymer ?
#
loop_
_entity_poly.entity_id
_entity_poly.type
_entity_poly.pdbx_seq_one_letter_code
_entity_poly.pdbx_strand_id
1 'polypeptide(L)'
;MRKIYLLFIVFPLMLSGCFDLSDDQDIESDINVKMWESVDSTQRVFKLLCYTDDIYSCVNYTIGTSIEKNNGITTIKFKGIYTPSLCLTANGPATSTVTIGEATDSVINLVVNIEGAESIGKVRVTDTTFVADFSTLKDLKFVYNELHRLPENTIWGMVGYYAEVTSALVESFKDSLQYYGSTELLLGKGQYGYFEIDSTHAVVVPSNHGFDYASTFIYHYEGASSVLGKMMSNFNTLHGSKMKIILYT
;
A
#
# COMPACT_ATOMS: atom_id res chain seq x y z
N MET A 1 41.46 -34.05 64.48
CA MET A 1 40.38 -33.05 64.42
C MET A 1 40.44 -32.33 63.08
N ARG A 2 39.35 -32.48 62.31
CA ARG A 2 38.85 -31.66 61.19
C ARG A 2 39.78 -31.35 59.99
N LYS A 3 39.66 -32.17 58.94
CA LYS A 3 40.18 -31.90 57.59
C LYS A 3 39.37 -30.76 56.93
N ILE A 4 40.06 -29.76 56.40
CA ILE A 4 39.47 -28.69 55.59
C ILE A 4 39.73 -29.03 54.13
N TYR A 5 38.68 -29.26 53.35
CA TYR A 5 38.75 -29.40 51.90
C TYR A 5 38.36 -28.06 51.26
N LEU A 6 39.29 -27.47 50.53
CA LEU A 6 39.08 -26.30 49.67
C LEU A 6 38.28 -26.74 48.44
N LEU A 7 37.03 -26.32 48.35
CA LEU A 7 36.18 -26.53 47.18
C LEU A 7 36.46 -25.39 46.18
N PHE A 8 37.24 -25.65 45.14
CA PHE A 8 37.39 -24.77 43.99
C PHE A 8 36.11 -24.88 43.14
N ILE A 9 35.22 -23.89 43.25
CA ILE A 9 34.07 -23.75 42.34
C ILE A 9 34.59 -23.13 41.05
N VAL A 10 34.78 -23.97 40.04
CA VAL A 10 35.03 -23.56 38.65
C VAL A 10 33.74 -22.95 38.13
N PHE A 11 33.73 -21.62 38.00
CA PHE A 11 32.65 -20.86 37.37
C PHE A 11 32.78 -21.03 35.85
N PRO A 12 31.87 -21.73 35.16
CA PRO A 12 31.94 -21.82 33.71
C PRO A 12 31.60 -20.45 33.12
N LEU A 13 32.55 -19.86 32.40
CA LEU A 13 32.31 -18.74 31.50
C LEU A 13 31.19 -19.15 30.53
N MET A 14 29.99 -18.62 30.77
CA MET A 14 28.93 -18.58 29.77
C MET A 14 29.45 -17.71 28.62
N LEU A 15 29.90 -18.37 27.56
CA LEU A 15 30.12 -17.75 26.27
C LEU A 15 28.79 -17.12 25.84
N SER A 16 28.74 -15.79 25.87
CA SER A 16 27.71 -15.01 25.20
C SER A 16 27.89 -15.23 23.69
N GLY A 17 27.23 -16.26 23.17
CA GLY A 17 27.01 -16.39 21.74
C GLY A 17 26.15 -15.21 21.28
N CYS A 18 26.76 -14.28 20.57
CA CYS A 18 26.02 -13.34 19.74
C CYS A 18 25.42 -14.18 18.62
N PHE A 19 24.13 -14.52 18.73
CA PHE A 19 23.39 -15.05 17.61
C PHE A 19 23.19 -13.89 16.62
N ASP A 20 24.04 -13.79 15.60
CA ASP A 20 23.67 -13.07 14.38
C ASP A 20 22.61 -13.93 13.68
N LEU A 21 21.36 -13.66 14.04
CA LEU A 21 20.20 -14.18 13.32
C LEU A 21 19.75 -13.11 12.34
N SER A 22 20.37 -13.08 11.17
CA SER A 22 19.72 -12.56 9.97
C SER A 22 20.27 -13.32 8.77
N ASP A 23 19.49 -14.31 8.33
CA ASP A 23 19.67 -14.97 7.03
C ASP A 23 19.16 -13.99 5.97
N ASP A 24 19.96 -12.93 5.76
CA ASP A 24 19.72 -11.90 4.77
C ASP A 24 20.07 -12.49 3.40
N GLN A 25 19.08 -12.54 2.51
CA GLN A 25 19.29 -12.97 1.13
C GLN A 25 19.56 -11.74 0.26
N ASP A 26 20.42 -11.88 -0.74
CA ASP A 26 20.66 -10.85 -1.74
C ASP A 26 19.40 -10.61 -2.59
N ILE A 27 19.28 -9.42 -3.17
CA ILE A 27 18.18 -9.04 -4.05
C ILE A 27 18.54 -9.46 -5.48
N GLU A 28 18.08 -10.65 -5.88
CA GLU A 28 18.42 -11.22 -7.20
C GLU A 28 17.50 -10.75 -8.36
N SER A 29 16.42 -10.02 -8.04
CA SER A 29 15.41 -9.59 -9.02
C SER A 29 15.09 -8.10 -8.93
N ASP A 30 14.46 -7.59 -9.99
CA ASP A 30 14.05 -6.19 -10.04
C ASP A 30 13.06 -5.86 -8.92
N ILE A 31 13.19 -4.66 -8.37
CA ILE A 31 12.22 -4.08 -7.44
C ILE A 31 11.19 -3.27 -8.22
N ASN A 32 9.95 -3.71 -8.17
CA ASN A 32 8.81 -2.95 -8.66
C ASN A 32 8.39 -1.91 -7.64
N VAL A 33 8.10 -0.70 -8.12
CA VAL A 33 7.69 0.45 -7.32
C VAL A 33 6.34 0.94 -7.79
N LYS A 34 5.39 0.97 -6.85
CA LYS A 34 4.11 1.65 -6.99
C LYS A 34 4.16 2.94 -6.18
N MET A 35 3.95 4.07 -6.85
CA MET A 35 3.68 5.31 -6.13
C MET A 35 2.32 5.20 -5.42
N TRP A 36 2.23 5.74 -4.21
CA TRP A 36 1.03 5.70 -3.40
C TRP A 36 0.87 6.97 -2.57
N GLU A 37 -0.37 7.43 -2.43
CA GLU A 37 -0.74 8.46 -1.48
C GLU A 37 -1.64 7.85 -0.40
N SER A 38 -1.19 7.89 0.86
CA SER A 38 -2.09 7.65 1.97
C SER A 38 -2.69 8.97 2.43
N VAL A 39 -4.02 9.01 2.49
CA VAL A 39 -4.79 10.13 3.01
C VAL A 39 -5.27 9.72 4.40
N ASP A 40 -4.82 10.41 5.43
CA ASP A 40 -5.49 10.40 6.73
C ASP A 40 -6.30 11.70 6.89
N SER A 41 -7.10 11.81 7.97
CA SER A 41 -7.99 12.95 8.19
C SER A 41 -7.31 14.32 8.25
N THR A 42 -5.98 14.37 8.32
CA THR A 42 -5.21 15.59 8.54
C THR A 42 -4.00 15.75 7.63
N GLN A 43 -3.52 14.67 7.01
CA GLN A 43 -2.25 14.65 6.30
C GLN A 43 -2.30 13.70 5.11
N ARG A 44 -1.72 14.16 4.00
CA ARG A 44 -1.45 13.34 2.82
C ARG A 44 0.03 12.99 2.80
N VAL A 45 0.33 11.70 2.71
CA VAL A 45 1.70 11.18 2.79
C VAL A 45 2.02 10.41 1.52
N PHE A 46 3.09 10.83 0.85
CA PHE A 46 3.64 10.15 -0.31
C PHE A 46 4.49 8.96 0.12
N LYS A 47 4.19 7.80 -0.46
CA LYS A 47 4.82 6.51 -0.19
C LYS A 47 5.19 5.81 -1.50
N LEU A 48 6.21 4.96 -1.42
CA LEU A 48 6.53 3.98 -2.44
C LEU A 48 6.22 2.59 -1.87
N LEU A 49 5.33 1.86 -2.53
CA LEU A 49 5.07 0.46 -2.24
C LEU A 49 5.97 -0.38 -3.15
N CYS A 50 6.91 -1.10 -2.55
CA CYS A 50 7.97 -1.80 -3.24
C CYS A 50 7.76 -3.31 -3.11
N TYR A 51 7.99 -4.05 -4.19
CA TYR A 51 7.93 -5.52 -4.18
C TYR A 51 8.87 -6.13 -5.22
N THR A 52 9.43 -7.30 -4.91
CA THR A 52 10.29 -8.06 -5.83
C THR A 52 9.50 -8.71 -6.97
N ASP A 53 10.13 -8.96 -8.11
CA ASP A 53 9.59 -9.88 -9.13
C ASP A 53 9.60 -11.34 -8.64
N ASP A 54 10.56 -11.71 -7.79
CA ASP A 54 10.63 -13.05 -7.20
C ASP A 54 9.51 -13.33 -6.19
N ILE A 55 9.13 -14.61 -6.12
CA ILE A 55 8.12 -15.14 -5.21
C ILE A 55 8.79 -16.04 -4.18
N TYR A 56 8.59 -15.68 -2.91
CA TYR A 56 9.14 -16.38 -1.75
C TYR A 56 8.09 -17.32 -1.15
N SER A 57 8.55 -18.26 -0.32
CA SER A 57 7.72 -19.29 0.30
C SER A 57 6.74 -18.76 1.36
N CYS A 58 6.92 -17.51 1.81
CA CYS A 58 6.02 -16.87 2.77
C CYS A 58 5.67 -15.45 2.30
N VAL A 59 4.42 -15.07 2.46
CA VAL A 59 3.87 -13.80 1.93
C VAL A 59 4.35 -12.58 2.73
N ASN A 60 4.97 -12.82 3.89
CA ASN A 60 5.48 -11.79 4.77
C ASN A 60 7.01 -11.66 4.76
N TYR A 61 7.67 -12.09 3.68
CA TYR A 61 9.05 -11.66 3.42
C TYR A 61 9.09 -10.15 3.23
N THR A 62 10.15 -9.51 3.72
CA THR A 62 10.29 -8.06 3.64
C THR A 62 11.57 -7.65 2.95
N ILE A 63 11.53 -6.55 2.21
CA ILE A 63 12.73 -5.96 1.63
C ILE A 63 13.31 -4.99 2.66
N GLY A 64 14.59 -5.15 2.99
CA GLY A 64 15.29 -4.24 3.88
C GLY A 64 15.50 -2.88 3.24
N THR A 65 14.95 -1.83 3.85
CA THR A 65 15.01 -0.47 3.31
C THR A 65 15.48 0.54 4.33
N SER A 66 16.29 1.51 3.90
CA SER A 66 16.57 2.72 4.67
C SER A 66 16.42 3.97 3.81
N ILE A 67 16.00 5.07 4.44
CA ILE A 67 15.86 6.37 3.81
C ILE A 67 16.75 7.39 4.51
N GLU A 68 17.48 8.18 3.72
CA GLU A 68 18.30 9.28 4.19
C GLU A 68 17.93 10.54 3.40
N LYS A 69 17.81 11.69 4.08
CA LYS A 69 17.53 12.97 3.44
C LYS A 69 18.66 13.93 3.73
N ASN A 70 19.47 14.24 2.73
CA ASN A 70 20.63 15.11 2.87
C ASN A 70 20.69 16.09 1.69
N ASN A 71 20.89 17.38 1.98
CA ASN A 71 21.08 18.43 0.97
C ASN A 71 20.01 18.46 -0.14
N GLY A 72 18.74 18.21 0.20
CA GLY A 72 17.63 18.22 -0.76
C GLY A 72 17.55 16.98 -1.67
N ILE A 73 18.35 15.95 -1.37
CA ILE A 73 18.31 14.64 -2.03
C ILE A 73 17.76 13.62 -1.04
N THR A 74 16.81 12.82 -1.48
CA THR A 74 16.30 11.66 -0.74
C THR A 74 16.94 10.40 -1.32
N THR A 75 17.74 9.73 -0.50
CA THR A 75 18.39 8.47 -0.87
C THR A 75 17.65 7.31 -0.23
N ILE A 76 17.23 6.34 -1.06
CA ILE A 76 16.60 5.10 -0.64
C ILE A 76 17.59 3.98 -0.90
N LYS A 77 17.92 3.19 0.12
CA LYS A 77 18.80 2.03 -0.01
C LYS A 77 18.00 0.76 0.26
N PHE A 78 18.02 -0.17 -0.69
CA PHE A 78 17.53 -1.53 -0.54
C PHE A 78 18.73 -2.43 -0.18
N LYS A 79 18.61 -3.19 0.92
CA LYS A 79 19.74 -3.83 1.61
C LYS A 79 19.79 -5.36 1.50
N GLY A 80 18.71 -5.98 1.03
CA GLY A 80 18.54 -7.43 1.06
C GLY A 80 17.08 -7.82 1.36
N ILE A 81 16.84 -9.12 1.40
CA ILE A 81 15.55 -9.72 1.73
C ILE A 81 15.62 -10.35 3.12
N TYR A 82 14.71 -9.93 3.98
CA TYR A 82 14.59 -10.42 5.35
C TYR A 82 13.57 -11.54 5.43
N THR A 83 14.07 -12.70 5.88
CA THR A 83 13.25 -13.86 6.21
C THR A 83 12.51 -13.62 7.54
N PRO A 84 11.18 -13.73 7.59
CA PRO A 84 10.43 -13.53 8.82
C PRO A 84 10.62 -14.71 9.78
N SER A 85 10.67 -14.42 11.09
CA SER A 85 10.74 -15.47 12.13
C SER A 85 9.51 -16.37 12.16
N LEU A 86 8.34 -15.83 11.79
CA LEU A 86 7.09 -16.57 11.59
C LEU A 86 6.70 -16.50 10.11
N CYS A 87 6.70 -17.65 9.44
CA CYS A 87 6.23 -17.77 8.06
C CYS A 87 4.70 -17.78 7.99
N LEU A 88 4.10 -16.81 7.29
CA LEU A 88 2.70 -16.90 6.86
C LEU A 88 2.65 -17.74 5.58
N THR A 89 2.10 -18.96 5.68
CA THR A 89 2.18 -20.04 4.67
C THR A 89 1.38 -19.80 3.40
N ALA A 90 1.68 -18.71 2.71
CA ALA A 90 1.22 -18.37 1.38
C ALA A 90 2.43 -17.85 0.61
N ASN A 91 2.56 -18.20 -0.66
CA ASN A 91 3.66 -17.68 -1.47
C ASN A 91 3.37 -16.22 -1.87
N GLY A 92 4.39 -15.39 -1.90
CA GLY A 92 4.26 -13.99 -2.30
C GLY A 92 5.60 -13.29 -2.48
N PRO A 93 5.62 -12.10 -3.09
CA PRO A 93 6.85 -11.33 -3.22
C PRO A 93 7.31 -10.82 -1.85
N ALA A 94 8.60 -10.52 -1.74
CA ALA A 94 9.08 -9.72 -0.62
C ALA A 94 8.61 -8.28 -0.81
N THR A 95 8.17 -7.62 0.26
CA THR A 95 7.58 -6.28 0.16
C THR A 95 8.23 -5.28 1.12
N SER A 96 8.17 -4.00 0.76
CA SER A 96 8.49 -2.90 1.68
C SER A 96 7.63 -1.68 1.36
N THR A 97 7.47 -0.81 2.35
CA THR A 97 6.84 0.50 2.16
C THR A 97 7.81 1.58 2.60
N VAL A 98 8.21 2.43 1.65
CA VAL A 98 9.09 3.56 1.92
C VAL A 98 8.24 4.82 2.02
N THR A 99 8.21 5.42 3.21
CA THR A 99 7.54 6.71 3.42
C THR A 99 8.47 7.84 3.01
N ILE A 100 8.11 8.56 1.94
CA ILE A 100 8.90 9.70 1.45
C ILE A 100 8.64 10.93 2.30
N GLY A 101 7.38 11.21 2.66
CA GLY A 101 7.01 12.36 3.48
C GLY A 101 5.68 12.95 3.05
N GLU A 102 5.44 14.21 3.42
CA GLU A 102 4.22 14.91 3.04
C GLU A 102 4.09 15.05 1.53
N ALA A 103 2.88 14.84 1.01
CA ALA A 103 2.53 15.00 -0.39
C ALA A 103 2.21 16.47 -0.72
N THR A 104 3.20 17.35 -0.51
CA THR A 104 3.13 18.78 -0.82
C THR A 104 3.77 19.08 -2.17
N ASP A 105 3.29 20.14 -2.82
CA ASP A 105 3.79 20.60 -4.12
C ASP A 105 5.29 20.84 -4.08
N SER A 106 6.03 19.96 -4.76
CA SER A 106 7.48 19.90 -4.64
C SER A 106 8.12 19.07 -5.76
N VAL A 107 9.43 19.21 -5.88
CA VAL A 107 10.25 18.29 -6.68
C VAL A 107 11.18 17.56 -5.72
N ILE A 108 11.03 16.25 -5.67
CA ILE A 108 11.80 15.37 -4.79
C ILE A 108 12.88 14.70 -5.64
N ASN A 109 14.14 15.09 -5.44
CA ASN A 109 15.27 14.39 -6.06
C ASN A 109 15.49 13.05 -5.36
N LEU A 110 15.49 11.97 -6.14
CA LEU A 110 15.60 10.60 -5.64
C LEU A 110 16.88 9.94 -6.17
N VAL A 111 17.61 9.32 -5.24
CA VAL A 111 18.64 8.32 -5.54
C VAL A 111 18.16 7.01 -4.94
N VAL A 112 17.92 6.02 -5.80
CA VAL A 112 17.53 4.67 -5.37
C VAL A 112 18.72 3.76 -5.58
N ASN A 113 19.22 3.17 -4.50
CA ASN A 113 20.35 2.25 -4.49
C ASN A 113 19.87 0.84 -4.16
N ILE A 114 20.19 -0.11 -5.03
CA ILE A 114 19.97 -1.54 -4.85
C ILE A 114 21.35 -2.19 -4.96
N GLU A 115 21.91 -2.65 -3.85
CA GLU A 115 23.21 -3.34 -3.81
C GLU A 115 24.37 -2.63 -4.55
N GLY A 116 24.39 -1.29 -4.49
CA GLY A 116 25.40 -0.48 -5.17
C GLY A 116 25.03 -0.01 -6.58
N ALA A 117 23.99 -0.58 -7.21
CA ALA A 117 23.42 -0.07 -8.44
C ALA A 117 22.51 1.14 -8.14
N GLU A 118 22.78 2.28 -8.78
CA GLU A 118 22.03 3.51 -8.57
C GLU A 118 21.10 3.83 -9.73
N SER A 119 19.84 4.14 -9.39
CA SER A 119 18.84 4.76 -10.25
C SER A 119 18.62 6.20 -9.77
N ILE A 120 18.85 7.18 -10.65
CA ILE A 120 18.80 8.61 -10.30
C ILE A 120 17.68 9.29 -11.09
N GLY A 121 16.84 10.00 -10.35
CA GLY A 121 15.68 10.67 -10.92
C GLY A 121 15.03 11.66 -9.95
N LYS A 122 13.79 11.99 -10.24
CA LYS A 122 12.98 12.86 -9.42
C LYS A 122 11.52 12.44 -9.47
N VAL A 123 10.76 12.81 -8.44
CA VAL A 123 9.30 12.79 -8.46
C VAL A 123 8.82 14.22 -8.35
N ARG A 124 7.98 14.65 -9.29
CA ARG A 124 7.26 15.92 -9.20
C ARG A 124 5.91 15.65 -8.54
N VAL A 125 5.66 16.34 -7.44
CA VAL A 125 4.39 16.30 -6.71
C VAL A 125 3.64 17.60 -7.00
N THR A 126 2.39 17.48 -7.43
CA THR A 126 1.45 18.59 -7.61
C THR A 126 0.18 18.33 -6.79
N ASP A 127 -0.72 19.31 -6.78
CA ASP A 127 -2.08 19.20 -6.24
C ASP A 127 -2.90 18.04 -6.83
N THR A 128 -2.52 17.57 -8.01
CA THR A 128 -3.29 16.64 -8.84
C THR A 128 -2.55 15.35 -9.19
N THR A 129 -1.21 15.34 -9.14
CA THR A 129 -0.41 14.19 -9.63
C THR A 129 0.90 13.98 -8.89
N PHE A 130 1.43 12.78 -8.98
CA PHE A 130 2.82 12.43 -8.76
C PHE A 130 3.39 11.89 -10.07
N VAL A 131 4.50 12.46 -10.54
CA VAL A 131 5.14 12.04 -11.79
C VAL A 131 6.60 11.69 -11.53
N ALA A 132 6.94 10.41 -11.71
CA ALA A 132 8.29 9.89 -11.63
C ALA A 132 9.03 10.09 -12.97
N ASP A 133 10.21 10.68 -12.90
CA ASP A 133 11.08 10.98 -14.05
C ASP A 133 12.50 10.52 -13.70
N PHE A 134 12.87 9.34 -14.19
CA PHE A 134 14.17 8.71 -13.97
C PHE A 134 14.94 8.62 -15.28
N SER A 135 16.20 9.07 -15.24
CA SER A 135 17.09 9.06 -16.41
C SER A 135 17.57 7.65 -16.76
N THR A 136 17.77 6.83 -15.73
CA THR A 136 18.18 5.43 -15.82
C THR A 136 17.54 4.66 -14.68
N LEU A 137 17.08 3.46 -15.00
CA LEU A 137 16.56 2.50 -14.06
C LEU A 137 17.46 1.26 -14.13
N LYS A 138 18.03 0.88 -13.00
CA LYS A 138 18.83 -0.34 -12.81
C LYS A 138 18.19 -1.13 -11.70
N ASP A 139 17.78 -2.35 -12.02
CA ASP A 139 17.15 -3.30 -11.10
C ASP A 139 15.89 -2.74 -10.40
N LEU A 140 15.28 -1.72 -11.02
CA LEU A 140 14.16 -0.94 -10.50
C LEU A 140 13.15 -0.72 -11.62
N LYS A 141 11.86 -0.96 -11.35
CA LYS A 141 10.77 -0.71 -12.30
C LYS A 141 9.69 0.11 -11.64
N PHE A 142 9.26 1.20 -12.25
CA PHE A 142 8.00 1.84 -11.86
C PHE A 142 6.85 1.14 -12.57
N VAL A 143 5.86 0.68 -11.80
CA VAL A 143 4.66 0.04 -12.38
C VAL A 143 3.88 1.04 -13.24
N TYR A 144 3.88 2.29 -12.80
CA TYR A 144 3.37 3.45 -13.51
C TYR A 144 4.22 4.66 -13.16
N ASN A 145 4.49 5.51 -14.15
CA ASN A 145 5.28 6.73 -13.96
C ASN A 145 4.43 7.92 -13.50
N GLU A 146 3.11 7.79 -13.51
CA GLU A 146 2.17 8.82 -13.10
C GLU A 146 1.11 8.23 -12.17
N LEU A 147 0.83 8.93 -11.07
CA LEU A 147 -0.23 8.65 -10.12
C LEU A 147 -1.07 9.91 -9.98
N HIS A 148 -2.36 9.84 -10.29
CA HIS A 148 -3.31 10.90 -9.99
C HIS A 148 -3.68 10.91 -8.51
N ARG A 149 -3.96 12.11 -8.00
CA ARG A 149 -4.43 12.31 -6.63
C ARG A 149 -5.95 12.22 -6.57
N LEU A 150 -6.45 11.58 -5.53
CA LEU A 150 -7.88 11.64 -5.23
C LEU A 150 -8.23 13.05 -4.73
N PRO A 151 -9.19 13.75 -5.36
CA PRO A 151 -9.71 15.01 -4.84
C PRO A 151 -10.15 14.87 -3.38
N GLU A 152 -10.08 15.96 -2.62
CA GLU A 152 -10.66 15.96 -1.28
C GLU A 152 -12.14 15.60 -1.31
N ASN A 153 -12.63 15.01 -0.23
CA ASN A 153 -14.03 14.59 -0.10
C ASN A 153 -14.48 13.56 -1.15
N THR A 154 -13.54 12.80 -1.73
CA THR A 154 -13.87 11.67 -2.62
C THR A 154 -14.27 10.45 -1.81
N ILE A 155 -15.48 9.94 -2.04
CA ILE A 155 -15.87 8.60 -1.61
C ILE A 155 -15.88 7.67 -2.83
N TRP A 156 -15.44 6.44 -2.64
CA TRP A 156 -15.44 5.45 -3.71
C TRP A 156 -15.59 4.04 -3.14
N GLY A 157 -15.87 3.08 -4.00
CA GLY A 157 -15.95 1.70 -3.57
C GLY A 157 -16.63 0.80 -4.56
N MET A 158 -17.10 -0.33 -4.05
CA MET A 158 -17.83 -1.32 -4.83
C MET A 158 -18.93 -2.00 -4.03
N VAL A 159 -19.92 -2.48 -4.75
CA VAL A 159 -20.95 -3.39 -4.25
C VAL A 159 -20.81 -4.72 -4.98
N GLY A 160 -20.46 -5.76 -4.22
CA GLY A 160 -20.35 -7.13 -4.72
C GLY A 160 -21.60 -7.95 -4.42
N TYR A 161 -22.02 -8.79 -5.36
CA TYR A 161 -23.23 -9.61 -5.26
C TYR A 161 -23.17 -10.84 -6.17
N TYR A 162 -24.01 -11.85 -5.91
CA TYR A 162 -23.96 -13.17 -6.58
C TYR A 162 -25.09 -13.43 -7.59
N ALA A 163 -26.10 -12.57 -7.64
CA ALA A 163 -27.26 -12.77 -8.52
C ALA A 163 -27.61 -11.49 -9.26
N GLU A 164 -27.75 -11.57 -10.59
CA GLU A 164 -28.04 -10.41 -11.46
C GLU A 164 -29.30 -9.65 -11.04
N VAL A 165 -30.32 -10.33 -10.50
CA VAL A 165 -31.55 -9.71 -9.98
C VAL A 165 -31.31 -8.74 -8.82
N THR A 166 -30.14 -8.82 -8.16
CA THR A 166 -29.72 -7.92 -7.08
C THR A 166 -29.23 -6.57 -7.64
N SER A 167 -28.98 -6.43 -8.94
CA SER A 167 -28.56 -5.18 -9.58
C SER A 167 -29.47 -3.99 -9.25
N ALA A 168 -30.80 -4.18 -9.26
CA ALA A 168 -31.75 -3.12 -8.89
C ALA A 168 -31.57 -2.62 -7.44
N LEU A 169 -31.16 -3.51 -6.52
CA LEU A 169 -30.86 -3.15 -5.14
C LEU A 169 -29.54 -2.38 -5.04
N VAL A 170 -28.57 -2.70 -5.89
CA VAL A 170 -27.29 -1.97 -5.98
C VAL A 170 -27.52 -0.54 -6.48
N GLU A 171 -28.38 -0.35 -7.47
CA GLU A 171 -28.75 0.99 -7.92
C GLU A 171 -29.49 1.78 -6.83
N SER A 172 -30.40 1.15 -6.09
CA SER A 172 -31.05 1.79 -4.93
C SER A 172 -30.05 2.22 -3.85
N PHE A 173 -28.95 1.49 -3.66
CA PHE A 173 -27.86 1.92 -2.79
C PHE A 173 -27.14 3.15 -3.33
N LYS A 174 -26.84 3.21 -4.63
CA LYS A 174 -26.22 4.38 -5.26
C LYS A 174 -27.13 5.61 -5.22
N ASP A 175 -28.42 5.43 -5.46
CA ASP A 175 -29.44 6.48 -5.30
C ASP A 175 -29.47 7.01 -3.85
N SER A 176 -29.28 6.13 -2.88
CA SER A 176 -29.22 6.52 -1.47
C SER A 176 -27.99 7.38 -1.17
N LEU A 177 -26.82 7.06 -1.73
CA LEU A 177 -25.64 7.92 -1.61
C LEU A 177 -25.96 9.33 -2.10
N GLN A 178 -26.59 9.45 -3.27
CA GLN A 178 -26.97 10.75 -3.83
C GLN A 178 -28.02 11.48 -2.99
N TYR A 179 -29.03 10.77 -2.49
CA TYR A 179 -30.03 11.31 -1.57
C TYR A 179 -29.38 11.91 -0.31
N TYR A 180 -28.32 11.28 0.20
CA TYR A 180 -27.57 11.78 1.36
C TYR A 180 -26.54 12.88 1.02
N GLY A 181 -26.48 13.32 -0.23
CA GLY A 181 -25.69 14.48 -0.66
C GLY A 181 -24.42 14.15 -1.44
N SER A 182 -24.21 12.88 -1.81
CA SER A 182 -23.13 12.53 -2.74
C SER A 182 -23.45 13.04 -4.15
N THR A 183 -22.48 13.62 -4.84
CA THR A 183 -22.62 14.06 -6.23
C THR A 183 -21.65 13.32 -7.13
N GLU A 184 -22.03 13.08 -8.39
CA GLU A 184 -21.17 12.42 -9.37
C GLU A 184 -19.81 13.11 -9.45
N LEU A 185 -18.74 12.31 -9.43
CA LEU A 185 -17.37 12.78 -9.57
C LEU A 185 -16.78 12.16 -10.83
N LEU A 186 -16.46 13.00 -11.81
CA LEU A 186 -15.77 12.57 -13.02
C LEU A 186 -14.26 12.72 -12.83
N LEU A 187 -13.55 11.61 -12.88
CA LEU A 187 -12.10 11.57 -12.81
C LEU A 187 -11.49 11.36 -14.21
N GLY A 188 -10.29 11.89 -14.41
CA GLY A 188 -9.52 11.65 -15.63
C GLY A 188 -9.04 10.20 -15.71
N LYS A 189 -8.82 9.69 -16.92
CA LYS A 189 -8.21 8.37 -17.12
C LYS A 189 -6.84 8.30 -16.45
N GLY A 190 -6.57 7.22 -15.70
CA GLY A 190 -5.25 6.96 -15.13
C GLY A 190 -5.28 6.22 -13.80
N GLN A 191 -4.11 6.03 -13.19
CA GLN A 191 -3.93 5.35 -11.92
C GLN A 191 -4.17 6.31 -10.75
N TYR A 192 -4.99 5.91 -9.78
CA TYR A 192 -5.25 6.64 -8.52
C TYR A 192 -4.69 5.88 -7.29
N GLY A 193 -3.84 4.88 -7.53
CA GLY A 193 -3.23 4.03 -6.51
C GLY A 193 -4.18 2.90 -6.10
N TYR A 194 -5.38 3.24 -5.64
CA TYR A 194 -6.38 2.28 -5.19
C TYR A 194 -7.14 1.60 -6.34
N PHE A 195 -7.29 2.31 -7.45
CA PHE A 195 -8.01 1.88 -8.64
C PHE A 195 -7.46 2.60 -9.88
N GLU A 196 -7.89 2.17 -11.06
CA GLU A 196 -7.66 2.85 -12.33
C GLU A 196 -8.98 3.39 -12.87
N ILE A 197 -8.94 4.56 -13.51
CA ILE A 197 -10.02 5.05 -14.36
C ILE A 197 -9.68 4.70 -15.81
N ASP A 198 -10.55 3.95 -16.47
CA ASP A 198 -10.36 3.54 -17.85
C ASP A 198 -10.77 4.62 -18.88
N SER A 199 -10.68 4.31 -20.18
CA SER A 199 -11.07 5.24 -21.24
C SER A 199 -12.57 5.56 -21.31
N THR A 200 -13.41 4.81 -20.61
CA THR A 200 -14.85 5.03 -20.49
C THR A 200 -15.22 5.84 -19.25
N HIS A 201 -14.23 6.27 -18.46
CA HIS A 201 -14.38 6.90 -17.14
C HIS A 201 -14.94 5.95 -16.06
N ALA A 202 -14.86 4.63 -16.28
CA ALA A 202 -15.27 3.64 -15.30
C ALA A 202 -14.14 3.36 -14.30
N VAL A 203 -14.51 3.15 -13.04
CA VAL A 203 -13.59 2.68 -12.00
C VAL A 203 -13.32 1.20 -12.21
N VAL A 204 -12.05 0.87 -12.45
CA VAL A 204 -11.52 -0.48 -12.57
C VAL A 204 -10.75 -0.84 -11.30
N VAL A 205 -11.24 -1.85 -10.58
CA VAL A 205 -10.59 -2.38 -9.38
C VAL A 205 -9.82 -3.68 -9.69
N PRO A 206 -8.70 -3.96 -9.01
CA PRO A 206 -7.87 -5.15 -9.32
C PRO A 206 -8.53 -6.50 -9.05
N SER A 207 -9.58 -6.53 -8.23
CA SER A 207 -10.27 -7.76 -7.84
C SER A 207 -11.75 -7.49 -7.56
N ASN A 208 -12.59 -8.43 -7.94
CA ASN A 208 -14.01 -8.47 -7.59
C ASN A 208 -14.26 -9.15 -6.23
N HIS A 209 -13.21 -9.46 -5.45
CA HIS A 209 -13.29 -10.11 -4.15
C HIS A 209 -14.10 -11.42 -4.12
N GLY A 210 -14.16 -12.14 -5.23
CA GLY A 210 -14.88 -13.41 -5.34
C GLY A 210 -16.40 -13.29 -5.49
N PHE A 211 -16.91 -12.11 -5.87
CA PHE A 211 -18.31 -11.93 -6.26
C PHE A 211 -18.51 -12.18 -7.76
N ASP A 212 -19.63 -12.81 -8.14
CA ASP A 212 -19.96 -13.04 -9.55
C ASP A 212 -20.23 -11.72 -10.30
N TYR A 213 -20.78 -10.74 -9.58
CA TYR A 213 -21.05 -9.40 -10.07
C TYR A 213 -20.50 -8.36 -9.12
N ALA A 214 -19.97 -7.27 -9.68
CA ALA A 214 -19.49 -6.12 -8.92
C ALA A 214 -19.90 -4.83 -9.64
N SER A 215 -20.33 -3.84 -8.86
CA SER A 215 -20.65 -2.50 -9.35
C SER A 215 -19.81 -1.49 -8.59
N THR A 216 -18.93 -0.77 -9.29
CA THR A 216 -18.11 0.28 -8.71
C THR A 216 -18.85 1.61 -8.66
N PHE A 217 -18.41 2.51 -7.80
CA PHE A 217 -18.91 3.87 -7.72
C PHE A 217 -17.83 4.83 -7.21
N ILE A 218 -18.00 6.10 -7.58
CA ILE A 218 -17.18 7.21 -7.13
C ILE A 218 -18.01 8.48 -7.08
N TYR A 219 -17.91 9.23 -5.98
CA TYR A 219 -18.67 10.44 -5.73
C TYR A 219 -17.85 11.45 -4.94
N HIS A 220 -18.24 12.71 -5.04
CA HIS A 220 -17.87 13.77 -4.10
C HIS A 220 -18.86 13.81 -2.95
N TYR A 221 -18.39 13.97 -1.71
CA TYR A 221 -19.23 13.98 -0.51
C TYR A 221 -18.65 14.85 0.62
N GLU A 222 -19.27 16.00 0.89
CA GLU A 222 -18.86 16.93 1.96
C GLU A 222 -19.61 16.70 3.28
N GLY A 223 -20.52 15.74 3.33
CA GLY A 223 -21.31 15.45 4.52
C GLY A 223 -20.49 14.77 5.62
N ALA A 224 -21.10 14.64 6.80
CA ALA A 224 -20.44 13.95 7.91
C ALA A 224 -20.36 12.43 7.67
N SER A 225 -19.18 11.84 7.84
CA SER A 225 -18.96 10.38 7.71
C SER A 225 -19.93 9.53 8.55
N SER A 226 -20.42 10.06 9.68
CA SER A 226 -21.43 9.41 10.51
C SER A 226 -22.79 9.19 9.81
N VAL A 227 -23.15 10.03 8.83
CA VAL A 227 -24.37 9.89 8.02
C VAL A 227 -24.21 8.70 7.08
N LEU A 228 -23.10 8.61 6.35
CA LEU A 228 -22.78 7.45 5.52
C LEU A 228 -22.67 6.18 6.36
N GLY A 229 -22.03 6.23 7.53
CA GLY A 229 -21.93 5.09 8.44
C GLY A 229 -23.30 4.53 8.87
N LYS A 230 -24.26 5.40 9.17
CA LYS A 230 -25.64 4.99 9.49
C LYS A 230 -26.37 4.40 8.29
N MET A 231 -26.26 5.05 7.12
CA MET A 231 -26.83 4.55 5.87
C MET A 231 -26.29 3.14 5.55
N MET A 232 -24.98 2.96 5.61
CA MET A 232 -24.28 1.70 5.38
C MET A 232 -24.74 0.61 6.35
N SER A 233 -24.88 0.93 7.64
CA SER A 233 -25.37 -0.01 8.66
C SER A 233 -26.79 -0.49 8.37
N ASN A 234 -27.68 0.42 7.93
CA ASN A 234 -29.05 0.08 7.56
C ASN A 234 -29.09 -0.85 6.35
N PHE A 235 -28.35 -0.53 5.29
CA PHE A 235 -28.25 -1.41 4.11
C PHE A 235 -27.69 -2.79 4.46
N ASN A 236 -26.63 -2.85 5.25
CA ASN A 236 -26.04 -4.12 5.66
C ASN A 236 -27.01 -4.95 6.53
N THR A 237 -27.80 -4.30 7.39
CA THR A 237 -28.81 -4.98 8.22
C THR A 237 -29.96 -5.55 7.38
N LEU A 238 -30.44 -4.79 6.39
CA LEU A 238 -31.57 -5.19 5.55
C LEU A 238 -31.18 -6.15 4.42
N HIS A 239 -29.94 -6.04 3.93
CA HIS A 239 -29.53 -6.60 2.64
C HIS A 239 -28.16 -7.29 2.65
N GLY A 240 -27.46 -7.38 3.79
CA GLY A 240 -26.11 -7.93 3.87
C GLY A 240 -25.98 -9.40 3.46
N SER A 241 -27.08 -10.16 3.43
CA SER A 241 -27.11 -11.52 2.89
C SER A 241 -27.18 -11.59 1.35
N LYS A 242 -27.51 -10.48 0.69
CA LYS A 242 -27.68 -10.40 -0.77
C LYS A 242 -26.55 -9.66 -1.47
N MET A 243 -25.95 -8.69 -0.80
CA MET A 243 -24.85 -7.89 -1.33
C MET A 243 -23.88 -7.47 -0.22
N LYS A 244 -22.63 -7.23 -0.61
CA LYS A 244 -21.59 -6.67 0.25
C LYS A 244 -21.16 -5.33 -0.29
N ILE A 245 -21.19 -4.31 0.57
CA ILE A 245 -20.73 -2.97 0.23
C ILE A 245 -19.35 -2.76 0.85
N ILE A 246 -18.42 -2.26 0.03
CA ILE A 246 -17.10 -1.77 0.43
C ILE A 246 -17.07 -0.29 0.06
N LEU A 247 -16.87 0.57 1.05
CA LEU A 247 -16.86 2.03 0.88
C LEU A 247 -15.62 2.60 1.54
N TYR A 248 -14.91 3.44 0.81
CA TYR A 248 -13.75 4.20 1.23
C TYR A 248 -14.11 5.69 1.24
N THR A 249 -13.63 6.40 2.26
CA THR A 249 -13.82 7.84 2.49
C THR A 249 -12.49 8.52 2.68
#